data_AF-W8R5U5-F1
#
_entry.id   AF-W8R5U5-F1
#
_cell.length_a   1.000
_cell.length_b   1.000
_cell.length_c   1.000
_cell.angle_alpha   90.00
_cell.angle_beta   90.00
_cell.angle_gamma   90.00
#
_symmetry.space_group_name_H-M   'P 1'
#
loop_
_entity.id
_entity.type
_entity.pdbx_description
1 polymer ?
#
loop_
_entity_poly.entity_id
_entity_poly.type
_entity_poly.pdbx_seq_one_letter_code
_entity_poly.pdbx_strand_id
1 'polypeptide(L)'
;MIEWLKDNHQLISLIISASTLLVWVFYAQLLLLNFRRQRKPSLIINRGAGKGLSSLCLISNMSAEPMFINQLVVCVETSKGSLELDVTDIWQSIDDEDSASPDLPIHQTTHQGPLRSGDFIHIGTFQGMLRSVAQRHGIELDGHRPRGDWIFHVLEIRAVAFYGPERHPLGVLRRFRLGDADGADCVLIPESPFTQQLLSRRDRRKVLRWLTESL
;
A
#
# COMPACT_ATOMS: atom_id res chain seq x y z
N MET A 1 7.41 8.61 68.22
CA MET A 1 7.20 8.81 66.76
C MET A 1 8.41 8.33 65.95
N ILE A 2 9.64 8.63 66.37
CA ILE A 2 10.88 8.13 65.72
C ILE A 2 11.10 6.61 65.97
N GLU A 3 10.79 6.08 67.18
CA GLU A 3 10.84 4.61 67.44
C GLU A 3 9.93 3.80 66.49
N TRP A 4 8.69 4.26 66.26
CA TRP A 4 7.73 3.56 65.40
C TRP A 4 8.17 3.49 63.94
N LEU A 5 8.84 4.55 63.46
CA LEU A 5 9.43 4.61 62.13
C LEU A 5 10.63 3.65 62.00
N LYS A 6 11.35 3.41 63.11
CA LYS A 6 12.51 2.51 63.18
C LYS A 6 12.09 1.04 63.18
N ASP A 7 11.04 0.68 63.92
CA ASP A 7 10.47 -0.68 63.95
C ASP A 7 9.79 -1.07 62.63
N ASN A 8 9.16 -0.11 61.94
CA ASN A 8 8.46 -0.35 60.67
C ASN A 8 9.29 0.04 59.44
N HIS A 9 10.57 0.38 59.61
CA HIS A 9 11.47 0.82 58.53
C HIS A 9 11.49 -0.18 57.36
N GLN A 10 11.48 -1.47 57.66
CA GLN A 10 11.51 -2.55 56.66
C GLN A 10 10.23 -2.57 55.80
N LEU A 11 9.06 -2.36 56.41
CA LEU A 11 7.78 -2.26 55.68
C LEU A 11 7.72 -0.99 54.83
N ILE A 12 8.17 0.14 55.37
CA ILE A 12 8.22 1.42 54.64
C ILE A 12 9.17 1.30 53.44
N SER A 13 10.35 0.71 53.63
CA SER A 13 11.30 0.47 52.55
C SER A 13 10.74 -0.45 51.49
N LEU A 14 10.05 -1.54 51.88
CA LEU A 14 9.36 -2.44 50.95
C LEU A 14 8.30 -1.71 50.12
N ILE A 15 7.49 -0.85 50.76
CA ILE A 15 6.46 -0.05 50.07
C ILE A 15 7.10 0.94 49.09
N ILE A 16 8.17 1.63 49.48
CA ILE A 16 8.89 2.56 48.59
C ILE A 16 9.50 1.81 47.40
N SER A 17 10.14 0.66 47.63
CA SER A 17 10.70 -0.17 46.57
C SER A 17 9.61 -0.71 45.63
N ALA A 18 8.48 -1.18 46.17
CA ALA A 18 7.34 -1.64 45.38
C ALA A 18 6.71 -0.50 44.57
N SER A 19 6.58 0.69 45.16
CA SER A 19 6.05 1.88 44.47
C SER A 19 6.98 2.31 43.34
N THR A 20 8.28 2.30 43.57
CA THR A 20 9.30 2.61 42.55
C THR A 20 9.24 1.59 41.41
N LEU A 21 9.11 0.29 41.72
CA LEU A 21 8.95 -0.76 40.72
C LEU A 21 7.66 -0.59 39.90
N LEU A 22 6.56 -0.19 40.54
CA LEU A 22 5.28 0.10 39.86
C LEU A 22 5.45 1.26 38.86
N VAL A 23 6.13 2.35 39.26
CA VAL A 23 6.44 3.47 38.37
C VAL A 23 7.27 2.99 37.16
N TRP A 24 8.27 2.14 37.38
CA TRP A 24 9.06 1.55 36.28
C TRP A 24 8.21 0.68 35.35
N VAL A 25 7.31 -0.15 35.88
CA VAL A 25 6.38 -0.97 35.08
C VAL A 25 5.46 -0.08 34.25
N PHE A 26 4.93 1.00 34.83
CA PHE A 26 4.10 1.96 34.13
C PHE A 26 4.86 2.65 32.98
N TYR A 27 6.09 3.11 33.23
CA TYR A 27 6.94 3.68 32.18
C TYR A 27 7.26 2.67 31.08
N ALA A 28 7.61 1.43 31.45
CA ALA A 28 7.87 0.37 30.49
C ALA A 28 6.63 0.07 29.62
N GLN A 29 5.43 0.07 30.21
CA GLN A 29 4.19 -0.12 29.50
C GLN A 29 3.89 1.03 28.52
N LEU A 30 4.09 2.28 28.96
CA LEU A 30 3.92 3.47 28.10
C LEU A 30 4.89 3.44 26.93
N LEU A 31 6.15 3.12 27.19
CA LEU A 31 7.18 2.97 26.18
C LEU A 31 6.79 1.88 25.18
N LEU A 32 6.40 0.69 25.65
CA LEU A 32 5.97 -0.41 24.78
C LEU A 32 4.78 -0.03 23.89
N LEU A 33 3.79 0.69 24.43
CA LEU A 33 2.63 1.15 23.66
C LEU A 33 3.04 2.16 22.57
N ASN A 34 3.96 3.07 22.90
CA ASN A 34 4.47 4.06 21.96
C ASN A 34 5.24 3.39 20.82
N PHE A 35 6.19 2.51 21.15
CA PHE A 35 6.94 1.72 20.16
C PHE A 35 6.02 0.89 19.25
N ARG A 36 4.97 0.27 19.80
CA ARG A 36 3.99 -0.49 19.01
C ARG A 36 3.15 0.38 18.08
N ARG A 37 2.86 1.63 18.45
CA ARG A 37 2.09 2.55 17.60
C ARG A 37 2.93 3.11 16.46
N GLN A 38 4.19 3.45 16.72
CA GLN A 38 5.09 4.06 15.73
C GLN A 38 5.51 3.09 14.61
N ARG A 39 5.66 1.79 14.94
CA ARG A 39 6.14 0.77 13.99
C ARG A 39 5.06 0.11 13.14
N LYS A 40 3.84 0.64 13.13
CA LYS A 40 2.79 0.08 12.25
C LYS A 40 3.10 0.50 10.80
N PRO A 41 3.38 -0.45 9.89
CA PRO A 41 3.53 -0.11 8.49
C PRO A 41 2.19 0.40 7.96
N SER A 42 2.24 1.42 7.10
CA SER A 42 1.05 1.99 6.49
C SER A 42 1.39 2.45 5.08
N LEU A 43 0.81 1.79 4.09
CA LEU A 43 0.87 2.19 2.69
C LEU A 43 -0.53 2.53 2.22
N ILE A 44 -0.66 3.64 1.49
CA ILE A 44 -1.95 4.13 0.99
C ILE A 44 -1.88 4.23 -0.52
N ILE A 45 -2.80 3.57 -1.21
CA ILE A 45 -3.04 3.76 -2.65
C ILE A 45 -4.12 4.83 -2.74
N ASN A 46 -3.87 5.95 -3.38
CA ASN A 46 -4.81 7.05 -3.57
C ASN A 46 -4.98 7.41 -5.04
N ARG A 47 -6.11 8.05 -5.33
CA ARG A 47 -6.38 8.69 -6.62
C ARG A 47 -6.04 10.18 -6.51
N GLY A 48 -5.14 10.66 -7.36
CA GLY A 48 -4.76 12.06 -7.50
C GLY A 48 -5.28 12.69 -8.79
N ALA A 49 -5.28 14.03 -8.84
CA ALA A 49 -5.47 14.83 -10.05
C ALA A 49 -6.74 14.53 -10.90
N GLY A 50 -7.85 14.10 -10.31
CA GLY A 50 -9.10 13.93 -11.05
C GLY A 50 -10.13 13.02 -10.39
N LYS A 51 -11.31 12.91 -11.02
CA LYS A 51 -12.42 12.05 -10.55
C LYS A 51 -12.71 10.84 -11.47
N GLY A 52 -12.15 10.81 -12.68
CA GLY A 52 -12.40 9.77 -13.70
C GLY A 52 -11.21 8.86 -13.97
N LEU A 53 -11.23 8.16 -15.10
CA LEU A 53 -10.15 7.27 -15.56
C LEU A 53 -8.83 7.96 -15.89
N SER A 54 -8.88 9.25 -16.25
CA SER A 54 -7.70 10.10 -16.46
C SER A 54 -6.98 10.48 -15.16
N SER A 55 -7.53 10.13 -14.00
CA SER A 55 -6.89 10.40 -12.72
C SER A 55 -5.61 9.58 -12.53
N LEU A 56 -4.69 10.14 -11.76
CA LEU A 56 -3.40 9.52 -11.48
C LEU A 56 -3.51 8.58 -10.27
N CYS A 57 -2.94 7.38 -10.35
CA CYS A 57 -2.82 6.50 -9.20
C CYS A 57 -1.51 6.77 -8.46
N LEU A 58 -1.63 7.08 -7.17
CA LEU A 58 -0.53 7.40 -6.28
C LEU A 58 -0.39 6.34 -5.20
N ILE A 59 0.83 5.94 -4.87
CA ILE A 59 1.14 5.13 -3.68
C ILE A 59 1.96 5.98 -2.73
N SER A 60 1.50 6.14 -1.50
CA SER A 60 2.17 6.94 -0.47
C SER A 60 2.58 6.06 0.71
N ASN A 61 3.82 6.25 1.18
CA ASN A 61 4.30 5.63 2.41
C ASN A 61 3.95 6.52 3.60
N MET A 62 3.05 6.04 4.46
CA MET A 62 2.64 6.69 5.70
C MET A 62 3.19 5.96 6.95
N SER A 63 4.15 5.06 6.76
CA SER A 63 4.88 4.42 7.86
C SER A 63 6.05 5.30 8.31
N ALA A 64 6.51 5.10 9.55
CA ALA A 64 7.61 5.88 10.12
C ALA A 64 8.99 5.55 9.51
N GLU A 65 9.12 4.48 8.75
CA GLU A 65 10.39 4.01 8.18
C GLU A 65 10.27 3.84 6.66
N PRO A 66 11.37 3.85 5.90
CA PRO A 66 11.31 3.63 4.46
C PRO A 66 10.78 2.24 4.11
N MET A 67 10.02 2.15 3.02
CA MET A 67 9.45 0.92 2.48
C MET A 67 9.98 0.69 1.07
N PHE A 68 10.41 -0.51 0.76
CA PHE A 68 10.83 -0.86 -0.60
C PHE A 68 9.67 -1.45 -1.38
N ILE A 69 9.23 -0.80 -2.44
CA ILE A 69 8.18 -1.33 -3.33
C ILE A 69 8.83 -2.36 -4.25
N ASN A 70 8.39 -3.61 -4.12
CA ASN A 70 8.90 -4.73 -4.89
C ASN A 70 8.05 -5.03 -6.11
N GLN A 71 6.72 -5.07 -5.93
CA GLN A 71 5.83 -5.46 -7.00
C GLN A 71 4.55 -4.65 -7.00
N LEU A 72 4.02 -4.42 -8.20
CA LEU A 72 2.78 -3.71 -8.43
C LEU A 72 1.97 -4.43 -9.50
N VAL A 73 0.90 -5.08 -9.08
CA VAL A 73 0.01 -5.83 -9.96
C VAL A 73 -1.31 -5.11 -10.10
N VAL A 74 -1.77 -4.98 -11.33
CA VAL A 74 -3.10 -4.47 -11.66
C VAL A 74 -3.94 -5.64 -12.16
N CYS A 75 -5.11 -5.81 -11.55
CA CYS A 75 -6.06 -6.85 -11.90
C CYS A 75 -7.36 -6.21 -12.36
N VAL A 76 -7.85 -6.60 -13.53
CA VAL A 76 -9.14 -6.17 -14.07
C VAL A 76 -10.09 -7.36 -14.05
N GLU A 77 -11.14 -7.28 -13.24
CA GLU A 77 -12.23 -8.26 -13.23
C GLU A 77 -13.18 -7.96 -14.41
N THR A 78 -13.31 -8.94 -15.30
CA THR A 78 -14.16 -8.87 -16.48
C THR A 78 -15.28 -9.92 -16.42
N SER A 79 -16.31 -9.76 -17.25
CA SER A 79 -17.40 -10.74 -17.41
C SER A 79 -16.92 -12.16 -17.76
N LYS A 80 -15.74 -12.32 -18.36
CA LYS A 80 -15.19 -13.61 -18.81
C LYS A 80 -14.01 -14.10 -17.96
N GLY A 81 -13.63 -13.37 -16.92
CA GLY A 81 -12.53 -13.73 -16.01
C GLY A 81 -11.72 -12.54 -15.52
N SER A 82 -10.78 -12.79 -14.60
CA SER A 82 -9.84 -11.79 -14.11
C SER A 82 -8.59 -11.74 -14.97
N LEU A 83 -8.25 -10.55 -15.48
CA LEU A 83 -7.04 -10.29 -16.24
C LEU A 83 -6.02 -9.62 -15.32
N GLU A 84 -4.81 -10.16 -15.23
CA GLU A 84 -3.76 -9.61 -14.39
C GLU A 84 -2.61 -9.08 -15.26
N LEU A 85 -2.01 -7.98 -14.81
CA LEU A 85 -0.85 -7.34 -15.42
C LEU A 85 0.10 -6.89 -14.33
N ASP A 86 1.37 -7.27 -14.44
CA ASP A 86 2.43 -6.66 -13.64
C ASP A 86 2.85 -5.32 -14.26
N VAL A 87 2.85 -4.26 -13.45
CA VAL A 87 3.11 -2.87 -13.84
C VAL A 87 4.40 -2.35 -13.18
N THR A 88 5.23 -3.24 -12.61
CA THR A 88 6.55 -2.87 -12.06
C THR A 88 7.47 -2.20 -13.09
N ASP A 89 7.38 -2.62 -14.35
CA ASP A 89 8.38 -2.30 -15.38
C ASP A 89 7.93 -1.19 -16.33
N ILE A 90 6.70 -0.69 -16.20
CA ILE A 90 6.09 0.20 -17.20
C ILE A 90 6.15 1.65 -16.73
N TRP A 91 7.33 2.28 -16.87
CA TRP A 91 7.48 3.75 -16.91
C TRP A 91 7.49 4.30 -18.34
N GLN A 92 7.06 3.51 -19.34
CA GLN A 92 6.90 4.01 -20.70
C GLN A 92 5.72 5.00 -20.73
N SER A 93 6.03 6.26 -20.39
CA SER A 93 5.60 7.46 -21.10
C SER A 93 4.22 7.32 -21.74
N ILE A 94 3.17 7.46 -20.94
CA ILE A 94 1.81 7.63 -21.48
C ILE A 94 1.54 9.12 -21.80
N ASP A 95 2.37 10.06 -21.31
CA ASP A 95 2.15 11.50 -21.54
C ASP A 95 3.34 12.32 -22.07
N ASP A 96 4.57 11.79 -22.16
CA ASP A 96 5.72 12.56 -22.67
C ASP A 96 6.59 11.71 -23.63
N GLU A 97 6.33 11.79 -24.93
CA GLU A 97 7.21 11.24 -25.98
C GLU A 97 8.53 12.02 -26.14
N ASP A 98 8.71 13.16 -25.48
CA ASP A 98 9.82 14.11 -25.76
C ASP A 98 10.90 14.23 -24.66
N SER A 99 10.89 13.42 -23.60
CA SER A 99 11.86 13.55 -22.49
C SER A 99 12.65 12.29 -22.13
N ALA A 100 12.92 11.42 -23.10
CA ALA A 100 13.86 10.30 -22.91
C ALA A 100 15.32 10.80 -22.85
N SER A 101 15.73 11.31 -21.70
CA SER A 101 17.14 11.54 -21.36
C SER A 101 17.76 10.23 -20.85
N PRO A 102 18.84 9.70 -21.45
CA PRO A 102 19.44 8.41 -21.06
C PRO A 102 20.07 8.35 -19.65
N ASP A 103 20.16 9.49 -18.94
CA ASP A 103 20.88 9.63 -17.67
C ASP A 103 19.96 9.69 -16.43
N LEU A 104 18.68 9.37 -16.58
CA LEU A 104 17.72 9.34 -15.49
C LEU A 104 17.99 8.10 -14.58
N PRO A 105 18.24 8.26 -13.26
CA PRO A 105 18.52 7.14 -12.36
C PRO A 105 17.45 6.04 -12.42
N ILE A 106 17.87 4.77 -12.28
CA ILE A 106 17.05 3.53 -12.38
C ILE A 106 15.71 3.57 -11.62
N HIS A 107 15.60 4.38 -10.56
CA HIS A 107 14.35 4.64 -9.82
C HIS A 107 13.28 5.41 -10.63
N GLN A 108 13.64 5.96 -11.79
CA GLN A 108 12.76 6.68 -12.73
C GLN A 108 12.37 5.80 -13.91
N THR A 109 12.93 4.60 -14.03
CA THR A 109 12.66 3.64 -15.11
C THR A 109 11.78 2.47 -14.66
N THR A 110 11.67 2.23 -13.35
CA THR A 110 10.84 1.17 -12.77
C THR A 110 9.99 1.73 -11.63
N HIS A 111 8.77 1.22 -11.43
CA HIS A 111 7.93 1.53 -10.26
C HIS A 111 8.44 0.84 -8.98
N GLN A 112 9.66 0.31 -9.01
CA GLN A 112 10.34 -0.36 -7.92
C GLN A 112 11.35 0.57 -7.27
N GLY A 113 11.41 0.56 -5.94
CA GLY A 113 12.39 1.37 -5.23
C GLY A 113 12.04 1.67 -3.78
N PRO A 114 13.00 2.26 -3.04
CA PRO A 114 12.79 2.69 -1.67
C PRO A 114 11.94 3.97 -1.63
N LEU A 115 10.81 3.89 -0.94
CA LEU A 115 9.91 5.01 -0.65
C LEU A 115 10.12 5.48 0.79
N ARG A 116 10.58 6.72 0.99
CA ARG A 116 10.80 7.27 2.32
C ARG A 116 9.48 7.55 3.03
N SER A 117 9.53 7.69 4.36
CA SER A 117 8.36 8.06 5.16
C SER A 117 7.80 9.40 4.68
N GLY A 118 6.52 9.44 4.33
CA GLY A 118 5.81 10.62 3.84
C GLY A 118 5.89 10.82 2.33
N ASP A 119 6.77 10.12 1.62
CA ASP A 119 6.91 10.24 0.16
C ASP A 119 5.84 9.43 -0.57
N PHE A 120 5.68 9.74 -1.87
CA PHE A 120 4.77 9.04 -2.76
C PHE A 120 5.41 8.77 -4.13
N ILE A 121 4.95 7.71 -4.78
CA ILE A 121 5.21 7.43 -6.20
C ILE A 121 3.89 7.51 -6.98
N HIS A 122 3.98 7.84 -8.25
CA HIS A 122 2.87 7.73 -9.19
C HIS A 122 3.08 6.53 -10.09
N ILE A 123 2.01 5.81 -10.37
CA ILE A 123 2.00 4.60 -11.22
C ILE A 123 1.60 4.96 -12.66
N GLY A 124 1.01 6.14 -12.85
CA GLY A 124 0.34 6.55 -14.08
C GLY A 124 -1.18 6.61 -13.91
N THR A 125 -1.87 6.77 -15.03
CA THR A 125 -3.33 6.96 -15.07
C THR A 125 -4.08 5.63 -15.04
N PHE A 126 -5.28 5.61 -14.47
CA PHE A 126 -6.12 4.40 -14.48
C PHE A 126 -6.47 3.95 -15.89
N GLN A 127 -6.67 4.92 -16.80
CA GLN A 127 -6.84 4.68 -18.22
C GLN A 127 -5.63 3.98 -18.86
N GLY A 128 -4.42 4.46 -18.57
CA GLY A 128 -3.18 3.86 -19.07
C GLY A 128 -3.04 2.41 -18.61
N MET A 129 -3.26 2.16 -17.32
CA MET A 129 -3.24 0.80 -16.76
C MET A 129 -4.27 -0.12 -17.42
N LEU A 130 -5.51 0.36 -17.64
CA LEU A 130 -6.56 -0.41 -18.29
C LEU A 130 -6.20 -0.76 -19.74
N ARG A 131 -5.64 0.21 -20.48
CA ARG A 131 -5.17 0.01 -21.85
C ARG A 131 -4.05 -1.03 -21.92
N SER A 132 -3.07 -0.95 -21.02
CA SER A 132 -1.96 -1.90 -20.96
C SER A 132 -2.45 -3.32 -20.64
N VAL A 133 -3.43 -3.47 -19.74
CA VAL A 133 -4.04 -4.78 -19.43
C VAL A 133 -4.72 -5.34 -20.68
N ALA A 134 -5.56 -4.54 -21.35
CA ALA A 134 -6.25 -4.97 -22.55
C ALA A 134 -5.29 -5.36 -23.68
N GLN A 135 -4.24 -4.56 -23.92
CA GLN A 135 -3.24 -4.81 -24.96
C GLN A 135 -2.48 -6.11 -24.71
N ARG A 136 -2.05 -6.38 -23.46
CA ARG A 136 -1.34 -7.63 -23.12
C ARG A 136 -2.20 -8.87 -23.31
N HIS A 137 -3.51 -8.74 -23.10
CA HIS A 137 -4.48 -9.82 -23.25
C HIS A 137 -5.16 -9.83 -24.63
N GLY A 138 -4.71 -9.01 -25.59
CA GLY A 138 -5.20 -8.99 -26.97
C GLY A 138 -6.64 -8.49 -27.13
N ILE A 139 -7.13 -7.69 -26.19
CA ILE A 139 -8.50 -7.13 -26.21
C ILE A 139 -8.46 -5.79 -26.94
N GLU A 140 -9.18 -5.70 -28.06
CA GLU A 140 -9.41 -4.42 -28.73
C GLU A 140 -10.28 -3.51 -27.85
N LEU A 141 -9.84 -2.26 -27.66
CA LEU A 141 -10.57 -1.24 -26.92
C LEU A 141 -11.15 -0.21 -27.90
N ASP A 142 -12.43 0.11 -27.77
CA ASP A 142 -13.04 1.29 -28.37
C ASP A 142 -13.04 2.42 -27.32
N GLY A 143 -11.98 3.23 -27.33
CA GLY A 143 -11.69 4.21 -26.29
C GLY A 143 -11.32 3.57 -24.95
N HIS A 144 -12.30 3.44 -24.05
CA HIS A 144 -12.16 2.86 -22.70
C HIS A 144 -12.99 1.61 -22.48
N ARG A 145 -13.80 1.22 -23.48
CA ARG A 145 -14.64 0.04 -23.42
C ARG A 145 -14.00 -1.08 -24.24
N PRO A 146 -13.97 -2.31 -23.72
CA PRO A 146 -13.52 -3.44 -24.52
C PRO A 146 -14.54 -3.70 -25.63
N ARG A 147 -14.05 -4.03 -26.83
CA ARG A 147 -14.88 -4.30 -28.00
C ARG A 147 -15.47 -5.71 -27.90
N GLY A 148 -16.80 -5.84 -28.03
CA GLY A 148 -17.53 -7.12 -27.96
C GLY A 148 -18.22 -7.37 -26.61
N ASP A 149 -18.47 -8.65 -26.25
CA ASP A 149 -19.23 -9.06 -25.03
C ASP A 149 -18.43 -8.95 -23.71
N TRP A 150 -17.34 -8.20 -23.70
CA TRP A 150 -16.50 -8.04 -22.51
C TRP A 150 -17.03 -6.86 -21.71
N ILE A 151 -17.20 -7.03 -20.40
CA ILE A 151 -17.58 -5.93 -19.51
C ILE A 151 -16.54 -5.89 -18.41
N PHE A 152 -15.92 -4.73 -18.20
CA PHE A 152 -15.01 -4.51 -17.09
C PHE A 152 -15.80 -4.05 -15.86
N HIS A 153 -15.71 -4.80 -14.77
CA HIS A 153 -16.48 -4.54 -13.56
C HIS A 153 -15.65 -3.85 -12.48
N VAL A 154 -14.44 -4.36 -12.23
CA VAL A 154 -13.59 -3.90 -11.13
C VAL A 154 -12.14 -3.83 -11.57
N LEU A 155 -11.48 -2.75 -11.21
CA LEU A 155 -10.05 -2.54 -11.30
C LEU A 155 -9.46 -2.61 -9.89
N GLU A 156 -8.61 -3.61 -9.65
CA GLU A 156 -7.92 -3.83 -8.39
C GLU A 156 -6.43 -3.54 -8.56
N ILE A 157 -5.89 -2.70 -7.69
CA ILE A 157 -4.46 -2.38 -7.64
C ILE A 157 -3.89 -3.06 -6.41
N ARG A 158 -2.87 -3.89 -6.61
CA ARG A 158 -2.15 -4.63 -5.57
C ARG A 158 -0.70 -4.16 -5.56
N ALA A 159 -0.19 -3.78 -4.41
CA ALA A 159 1.24 -3.50 -4.24
C ALA A 159 1.82 -4.40 -3.16
N VAL A 160 3.03 -4.90 -3.42
CA VAL A 160 3.83 -5.67 -2.47
C VAL A 160 5.08 -4.87 -2.14
N ALA A 161 5.28 -4.62 -0.85
CA ALA A 161 6.40 -3.83 -0.36
C ALA A 161 7.09 -4.52 0.81
N PHE A 162 8.40 -4.34 0.93
CA PHE A 162 9.19 -4.78 2.07
C PHE A 162 9.38 -3.62 3.04
N TYR A 163 9.04 -3.87 4.31
CA TYR A 163 9.21 -2.93 5.39
C TYR A 163 10.43 -3.36 6.22
N GLY A 164 11.47 -2.52 6.30
CA GLY A 164 12.76 -2.88 6.90
C GLY A 164 12.68 -3.56 8.29
N PRO A 165 11.87 -3.05 9.24
CA PRO A 165 11.68 -3.67 10.55
C PRO A 165 10.95 -5.02 10.55
N GLU A 166 10.21 -5.34 9.49
CA GLU A 166 9.43 -6.57 9.38
C GLU A 166 10.08 -7.57 8.42
N ARG A 167 10.14 -8.84 8.83
CA ARG A 167 10.67 -9.92 7.98
C ARG A 167 9.73 -10.35 6.86
N HIS A 168 8.47 -9.91 6.89
CA HIS A 168 7.44 -10.39 5.96
C HIS A 168 7.07 -9.26 5.00
N PRO A 169 6.82 -9.58 3.72
CA PRO A 169 6.32 -8.60 2.77
C PRO A 169 4.93 -8.11 3.21
N LEU A 170 4.72 -6.81 3.07
CA LEU A 170 3.43 -6.16 3.23
C LEU A 170 2.72 -6.13 1.88
N GLY A 171 1.51 -6.68 1.83
CA GLY A 171 0.61 -6.47 0.71
C GLY A 171 -0.37 -5.36 1.02
N VAL A 172 -0.63 -4.52 0.04
CA VAL A 172 -1.77 -3.60 0.08
C VAL A 172 -2.59 -3.73 -1.18
N LEU A 173 -3.89 -3.52 -1.06
CA LEU A 173 -4.79 -3.55 -2.19
C LEU A 173 -5.84 -2.45 -2.12
N ARG A 174 -6.27 -1.97 -3.28
CA ARG A 174 -7.40 -1.06 -3.41
C ARG A 174 -8.21 -1.40 -4.64
N ARG A 175 -9.53 -1.52 -4.45
CA ARG A 175 -10.50 -1.89 -5.50
C ARG A 175 -11.31 -0.68 -5.93
N PHE A 176 -11.49 -0.57 -7.23
CA PHE A 176 -12.25 0.49 -7.89
C PHE A 176 -13.25 -0.14 -8.84
N ARG A 177 -14.53 0.14 -8.63
CA ARG A 177 -15.58 -0.26 -9.56
C ARG A 177 -15.58 0.66 -10.76
N LEU A 178 -15.64 0.06 -11.94
CA LEU A 178 -15.82 0.78 -13.19
C LEU A 178 -17.33 0.92 -13.42
N GLY A 179 -17.83 2.14 -13.28
CA GLY A 179 -19.21 2.48 -13.56
C GLY A 179 -19.37 2.90 -15.02
N ASP A 180 -20.45 2.46 -15.64
CA ASP A 180 -20.90 3.02 -16.90
C ASP A 180 -21.56 4.37 -16.58
N ALA A 181 -20.94 5.46 -17.02
CA ALA A 181 -21.66 6.71 -17.17
C ALA A 181 -22.22 6.75 -18.58
N ASP A 182 -23.39 7.36 -18.75
CA ASP A 182 -24.11 7.58 -20.01
C ASP A 182 -23.35 8.49 -21.02
N GLY A 183 -22.01 8.55 -20.97
CA GLY A 183 -21.14 9.34 -21.84
C GLY A 183 -19.83 8.61 -22.19
N ALA A 184 -18.88 9.32 -22.81
CA ALA A 184 -17.60 8.76 -23.28
C ALA A 184 -16.61 8.41 -22.15
N ASP A 185 -16.80 8.95 -20.95
CA ASP A 185 -15.91 8.77 -19.81
C ASP A 185 -16.46 7.74 -18.82
N CYS A 186 -15.82 6.57 -18.73
CA CYS A 186 -16.13 5.60 -17.67
C CYS A 186 -15.75 6.17 -16.29
N VAL A 187 -16.66 6.02 -15.31
CA VAL A 187 -16.48 6.61 -13.97
C VAL A 187 -15.81 5.62 -13.04
N LEU A 188 -14.75 6.06 -12.38
CA LEU A 188 -14.04 5.26 -11.38
C LEU A 188 -14.62 5.49 -9.98
N ILE A 189 -15.27 4.49 -9.41
CA ILE A 189 -15.89 4.56 -8.08
C ILE A 189 -15.08 3.68 -7.11
N PRO A 190 -14.43 4.24 -6.08
CA PRO A 190 -13.73 3.42 -5.08
C PRO A 190 -14.75 2.56 -4.31
N GLU A 191 -14.50 1.25 -4.19
CA GLU A 191 -15.37 0.38 -3.37
C GLU A 191 -15.23 0.67 -1.88
N SER A 192 -14.04 1.11 -1.48
CA SER A 192 -13.71 1.50 -0.12
C SER A 192 -12.97 2.83 -0.12
N PRO A 193 -13.24 3.73 0.85
CA PRO A 193 -12.45 4.94 1.04
C PRO A 193 -11.01 4.62 1.49
N PHE A 194 -10.79 3.46 2.11
CA PHE A 194 -9.49 3.06 2.68
C PHE A 194 -8.79 2.01 1.82
N THR A 195 -7.45 2.09 1.79
CA THR A 195 -6.60 1.02 1.26
C THR A 195 -6.60 -0.15 2.24
N GLN A 196 -6.85 -1.37 1.73
CA GLN A 196 -6.83 -2.56 2.56
C GLN A 196 -5.38 -3.04 2.69
N GLN A 197 -4.89 -3.09 3.93
CA GLN A 197 -3.54 -3.57 4.25
C GLN A 197 -3.60 -5.01 4.77
N LEU A 198 -2.80 -5.87 4.16
CA LEU A 198 -2.76 -7.30 4.43
C LEU A 198 -1.78 -7.62 5.56
N LEU A 199 -2.19 -7.35 6.80
CA LEU A 199 -1.35 -7.47 8.00
C LEU A 199 -1.47 -8.83 8.71
N SER A 200 -2.56 -9.57 8.50
CA SER A 200 -2.84 -10.80 9.25
C SER A 200 -1.94 -11.96 8.80
N ARG A 201 -1.76 -12.98 9.65
CA ARG A 201 -0.99 -14.19 9.30
C ARG A 201 -1.51 -14.91 8.04
N ARG A 202 -2.83 -14.92 7.82
CA ARG A 202 -3.45 -15.49 6.62
C ARG A 202 -3.13 -14.63 5.39
N ASP A 203 -3.23 -13.33 5.55
CA ASP A 203 -2.96 -12.37 4.49
C ASP A 203 -1.50 -12.43 4.04
N ARG A 204 -0.55 -12.60 4.98
CA ARG A 204 0.87 -12.84 4.66
C ARG A 204 1.08 -14.04 3.74
N ARG A 205 0.31 -15.12 3.90
CA ARG A 205 0.37 -16.27 2.96
C ARG A 205 -0.20 -15.91 1.58
N LYS A 206 -1.21 -15.03 1.53
CA LYS A 206 -1.75 -14.52 0.27
C LYS A 206 -0.71 -13.68 -0.47
N VAL A 207 -0.03 -12.77 0.24
CA VAL A 207 1.04 -11.93 -0.31
C VAL A 207 2.23 -12.77 -0.77
N LEU A 208 2.59 -13.80 -0.02
CA LEU A 208 3.65 -14.73 -0.43
C LEU A 208 3.30 -15.49 -1.72
N ARG A 209 2.03 -15.88 -1.90
CA ARG A 209 1.56 -16.49 -3.15
C ARG A 209 1.69 -15.52 -4.33
N TRP A 210 1.28 -14.27 -4.16
CA TRP A 210 1.45 -13.25 -5.20
C TRP A 210 2.91 -13.08 -5.62
N LEU A 211 3.84 -13.10 -4.67
CA LEU A 211 5.28 -13.06 -4.97
C LEU A 211 5.81 -14.31 -5.67
N THR A 212 5.14 -15.46 -5.51
CA THR A 212 5.57 -16.72 -6.13
C THR A 212 4.98 -16.87 -7.54
N GLU A 213 3.78 -16.35 -7.78
CA GLU A 213 3.10 -16.38 -9.09
C GLU A 213 3.74 -15.43 -10.11
N SER A 214 4.54 -14.47 -9.65
CA SER A 214 5.22 -13.47 -10.48
C SER A 214 6.71 -13.73 -10.74
N LEU A 215 7.29 -14.78 -10.15
CA LEU A 215 8.66 -15.26 -10.39
C LEU A 215 8.68 -16.33 -11.48
#